data_AF-A0A125JRV9-F1
#
_entry.id   AF-A0A125JRV9-F1
#
_cell.length_a   1.000
_cell.length_b   1.000
_cell.length_c   1.000
_cell.angle_alpha   90.00
_cell.angle_beta   90.00
_cell.angle_gamma   90.00
#
_symmetry.space_group_name_H-M   'P 1'
#
loop_
_entity.id
_entity.type
_entity.pdbx_description
1 polymer ?
#
loop_
_entity_poly.entity_id
_entity_poly.type
_entity_poly.pdbx_seq_one_letter_code
_entity_poly.pdbx_strand_id
1 'polypeptide(L)' 'MHDLRHTFASWLVTAGVSLYVVKDLLGHSSITVTERYAHLAPHVGREAVRTLHADWMGFYVK' A
#
# COMPACT_ATOMS: atom_id res chain seq x y z
N MET A 1 21.89 6.77 -9.10
CA MET A 1 20.94 5.85 -9.75
C MET A 1 19.95 5.29 -8.72
N HIS A 2 19.15 6.18 -8.12
CA HIS A 2 18.21 5.81 -7.05
C HIS A 2 16.87 6.57 -7.17
N ASP A 3 16.83 7.72 -7.84
CA ASP A 3 15.67 8.62 -7.83
C ASP A 3 14.42 8.04 -8.51
N LEU A 4 14.53 7.41 -9.69
CA LEU A 4 13.34 6.86 -10.36
C LEU A 4 12.70 5.70 -9.59
N ARG A 5 13.52 4.83 -8.96
CA ARG A 5 13.01 3.73 -8.13
C ARG A 5 12.35 4.28 -6.85
N HIS A 6 12.92 5.32 -6.25
CA HIS A 6 12.33 5.98 -5.09
C HIS A 6 11.01 6.67 -5.44
N THR A 7 10.94 7.40 -6.56
CA THR A 7 9.71 8.05 -7.04
C THR A 7 8.63 7.03 -7.36
N PHE A 8 8.97 5.96 -8.10
CA PHE A 8 8.06 4.88 -8.45
C PHE A 8 7.48 4.20 -7.20
N ALA A 9 8.33 3.85 -6.24
CA ALA A 9 7.89 3.24 -4.99
C ALA A 9 6.98 4.17 -4.17
N SER A 10 7.35 5.45 -4.08
CA SER A 10 6.61 6.45 -3.32
C SER A 10 5.21 6.67 -3.90
N TRP A 11 5.08 6.75 -5.23
CA TRP A 11 3.77 6.88 -5.88
C TRP A 11 2.89 5.67 -5.65
N LEU A 12 3.42 4.45 -5.83
CA LEU A 12 2.62 3.23 -5.64
C LEU A 12 2.13 3.08 -4.20
N VAL A 13 3.01 3.33 -3.21
CA VAL A 13 2.62 3.22 -1.80
C VAL A 13 1.62 4.31 -1.42
N THR A 14 1.79 5.53 -1.93
CA THR A 14 0.82 6.62 -1.70
C THR A 14 -0.53 6.32 -2.34
N ALA A 15 -0.54 5.62 -3.49
CA ALA A 15 -1.76 5.15 -4.15
C ALA A 15 -2.42 3.94 -3.46
N GLY A 16 -1.88 3.46 -2.34
CA GLY A 16 -2.46 2.37 -1.56
C GLY A 16 -2.05 0.97 -2.00
N VAL A 17 -1.05 0.85 -2.88
CA VAL A 17 -0.53 -0.47 -3.30
C VAL A 17 0.26 -1.11 -2.16
N SER A 18 0.01 -2.40 -1.93
CA SER A 18 0.72 -3.20 -0.92
C SER A 18 2.23 -3.19 -1.12
N LEU A 19 2.99 -3.07 -0.02
CA LEU A 19 4.46 -3.10 -0.04
C LEU A 19 5.02 -4.41 -0.63
N TYR A 20 4.30 -5.53 -0.53
CA TYR A 20 4.70 -6.79 -1.16
C TYR A 20 4.70 -6.70 -2.68
N VAL A 21 3.66 -6.08 -3.25
CA VAL A 21 3.56 -5.85 -4.70
C VAL A 21 4.65 -4.89 -5.14
N VAL A 22 4.89 -3.80 -4.39
CA VAL A 22 5.95 -2.84 -4.69
C VAL A 22 7.34 -3.51 -4.62
N LYS A 23 7.57 -4.42 -3.65
CA LYS A 23 8.81 -5.20 -3.53
C LYS A 23 9.06 -6.04 -4.78
N ASP A 24 8.03 -6.77 -5.24
CA ASP A 24 8.14 -7.64 -6.41
C ASP A 24 8.35 -6.82 -7.70
N LEU A 25 7.64 -5.70 -7.87
CA LEU A 25 7.81 -4.80 -9.01
C LEU A 25 9.21 -4.15 -9.08
N LEU A 26 9.80 -3.84 -7.93
CA LEU A 26 11.16 -3.28 -7.86
C LEU A 26 12.26 -4.35 -7.93
N GLY A 27 11.89 -5.63 -7.82
CA GLY A 27 12.83 -6.75 -7.75
C GLY A 27 13.66 -6.76 -6.47
N HIS A 28 13.12 -6.25 -5.35
CA HIS A 28 13.83 -6.29 -4.07
C HIS A 28 13.81 -7.71 -3.51
N SER A 29 15.00 -8.22 -3.18
CA SER A 29 15.15 -9.55 -2.57
C SER A 29 14.58 -9.64 -1.15
N SER A 30 14.51 -8.51 -0.45
CA SER A 30 13.95 -8.41 0.90
C SER A 30 12.93 -7.28 1.00
N ILE A 31 11.85 -7.53 1.75
CA ILE A 31 10.82 -6.54 2.05
C ILE A 31 11.37 -5.37 2.87
N THR A 32 12.41 -5.59 3.68
CA THR A 32 13.06 -4.57 4.51
C THR A 32 13.56 -3.37 3.70
N VAL A 33 13.96 -3.59 2.44
CA VAL A 33 14.37 -2.51 1.53
C VAL A 33 13.17 -1.65 1.13
N THR A 34 12.00 -2.27 0.96
CA THR A 34 10.74 -1.62 0.57
C THR A 34 10.02 -0.98 1.77
N GLU A 35 10.24 -1.47 2.99
CA GLU A 35 9.66 -0.90 4.23
C GLU A 35 10.02 0.57 4.44
N ARG A 36 11.10 1.06 3.84
CA ARG A 36 11.44 2.49 3.80
C ARG A 36 10.26 3.36 3.33
N TYR A 37 9.38 2.87 2.48
CA TYR A 37 8.24 3.63 1.96
C TYR A 37 6.95 3.44 2.76
N ALA A 38 6.89 2.53 3.74
CA ALA A 38 5.67 2.17 4.47
C ALA A 38 4.95 3.37 5.11
N HIS A 39 5.73 4.36 5.56
CA HIS A 39 5.23 5.58 6.20
C HIS A 39 4.45 6.50 5.25
N LEU A 40 4.52 6.30 3.93
CA LEU A 40 3.77 7.09 2.94
C LEU A 40 2.30 6.66 2.81
N ALA A 41 1.93 5.52 3.41
CA ALA A 41 0.59 4.95 3.37
C ALA A 41 -0.16 4.99 4.73
N PRO A 42 -0.17 6.09 5.51
CA PRO A 42 -0.80 6.11 6.84
C PRO A 42 -2.34 6.08 6.81
N HIS A 43 -2.94 6.28 5.63
CA HIS A 43 -4.39 6.31 5.44
C HIS A 43 -4.96 5.00 4.90
N VAL A 44 -4.13 4.15 4.27
CA VAL A 44 -4.54 2.92 3.60
C VAL A 44 -5.22 1.94 4.58
N GLY A 45 -4.65 1.78 5.78
CA GLY A 45 -5.25 0.93 6.82
C GLY A 45 -6.62 1.45 7.29
N ARG A 46 -6.79 2.77 7.40
CA ARG A 46 -8.07 3.38 7.79
C ARG A 46 -9.11 3.21 6.69
N GLU A 47 -8.71 3.37 5.43
CA GLU A 47 -9.59 3.19 4.29
C GLU A 47 -10.05 1.74 4.13
N ALA A 48 -9.14 0.78 4.29
CA ALA A 48 -9.47 -0.64 4.28
C ALA A 48 -10.53 -1.01 5.35
N VAL A 49 -10.40 -0.46 6.56
CA VAL A 49 -11.39 -0.66 7.64
C VAL A 49 -12.74 -0.01 7.28
N ARG A 50 -12.74 1.19 6.68
CA ARG A 50 -13.97 1.85 6.24
C ARG A 50 -14.70 1.07 5.15
N THR A 51 -13.96 0.52 4.18
CA THR A 51 -14.53 -0.32 3.12
C THR A 51 -15.15 -1.59 3.70
N LEU A 52 -14.45 -2.28 4.61
CA LEU A 52 -14.98 -3.45 5.28
C LEU A 52 -16.28 -3.12 6.05
N HIS A 53 -16.28 -2.04 6.82
CA HIS A 53 -17.47 -1.63 7.56
C HIS A 53 -18.67 -1.33 6.64
N ALA A 54 -18.45 -0.64 5.52
CA ALA A 54 -19.51 -0.31 4.57
C ALA A 54 -20.12 -1.55 3.89
N ASP A 55 -19.27 -2.51 3.51
CA ASP A 55 -19.68 -3.75 2.87
C ASP A 55 -20.55 -4.62 3.81
N TRP A 56 -20.11 -4.77 5.06
CA TRP A 56 -20.83 -5.53 6.08
C TRP A 56 -22.19 -4.91 6.44
N MET A 57 -22.26 -3.59 6.53
CA MET A 57 -23.53 -2.88 6.75
C MET A 57 -24.49 -3.06 5.57
N GLY A 58 -23.97 -3.10 4.33
CA GLY A 58 -24.77 -3.36 3.13
C GLY A 58 -25.37 -4.78 3.10
N PHE A 59 -24.67 -5.76 3.66
CA PHE A 59 -25.15 -7.14 3.78
C PHE A 59 -26.22 -7.31 4.88
N TYR A 60 -26.11 -6.58 6.00
CA TYR A 60 -27.00 -6.76 7.15
C TYR A 60 -28.35 -6.04 7.04
N VAL A 61 -28.47 -5.08 6.11
CA VAL A 61 -29.69 -4.26 5.91
C VAL A 61 -30.51 -4.73 4.70
N LYS A 62 -30.15 -5.88 4.10
CA LYS A 62 -30.91 -6.54 3.03
C LYS A 62 -31.54 -7.83 3.55
#